data_AF-A0A0D0CB79-F1
#
_entry.id   AF-A0A0D0CB79-F1
#
_cell.length_a   1.000
_cell.length_b   1.000
_cell.length_c   1.000
_cell.angle_alpha   90.00
_cell.angle_beta   90.00
_cell.angle_gamma   90.00
#
_symmetry.space_group_name_H-M   'P 1'
#
loop_
_entity.id
_entity.type
_entity.pdbx_description
1 polymer ?
#
loop_
_entity_poly.entity_id
_entity_poly.type
_entity_poly.pdbx_seq_one_letter_code
_entity_poly.pdbx_strand_id
1 'polypeptide(L)'
;MFVQASILALLTGSACAGTTIWSGSFNPFPNVSVFDEWSWADEVGTYQWYIHGTQPTSHYLALSPKYKNPADTAETNGLMVTIDSTATWNSNMERTELIPQTTQNLGTGNLFYHFSLSTDPTGLNAPDSTLEHQILFFESHFTEIKYGVAPNPTNLQWMVTSQFQWGTPLVPGTWYNFAYDIDFSGQTVGLWFSTGGSPLTKVANNVAASTSTNSEDFHVGVLRIVNTPAPENWYISGVYIENGPITTAIGNGNSTGSGTTTIPTTTPTTTPTTTPTTTSPSSTPTGPTVPEYGQCGGTGYTGPTTCASPYTCKAISPPYYYQCL
;
A
#
# COMPACT_ATOMS: atom_id res chain seq x y z
N MET A 1 9.27 -59.13 -25.71
CA MET A 1 9.29 -57.67 -25.48
C MET A 1 8.01 -57.29 -24.77
N PHE A 2 8.06 -57.13 -23.44
CA PHE A 2 6.96 -56.51 -22.68
C PHE A 2 7.46 -55.15 -22.24
N VAL A 3 6.81 -54.09 -22.73
CA VAL A 3 7.15 -52.70 -22.42
C VAL A 3 6.51 -52.35 -21.08
N GLN A 4 7.34 -52.03 -20.10
CA GLN A 4 6.94 -51.60 -18.77
C GLN A 4 6.58 -50.10 -18.83
N ALA A 5 5.30 -49.76 -18.72
CA ALA A 5 4.85 -48.38 -18.65
C ALA A 5 5.00 -47.87 -17.21
N SER A 6 5.99 -47.00 -16.98
CA SER A 6 6.13 -46.28 -15.71
C SER A 6 5.13 -45.13 -15.66
N ILE A 7 4.14 -45.23 -14.76
CA ILE A 7 3.22 -44.14 -14.44
C ILE A 7 3.98 -43.16 -13.53
N LEU A 8 4.32 -41.99 -14.07
CA LEU A 8 4.90 -40.88 -13.31
C LEU A 8 3.76 -40.22 -12.52
N ALA A 9 3.69 -40.48 -11.23
CA ALA A 9 2.80 -39.75 -10.32
C ALA A 9 3.33 -38.32 -10.16
N LEU A 10 2.66 -37.34 -10.78
CA LEU A 10 2.85 -35.94 -10.41
C LEU A 10 2.29 -35.76 -8.99
N LEU A 11 3.18 -35.66 -8.01
CA LEU A 11 2.85 -35.06 -6.73
C LEU A 11 2.61 -33.56 -6.98
N THR A 12 1.35 -33.16 -7.10
CA THR A 12 0.96 -31.76 -6.94
C THR A 12 1.30 -31.38 -5.50
N GLY A 13 2.41 -30.67 -5.30
CA GLY A 13 2.74 -30.09 -4.01
C GLY A 13 1.59 -29.18 -3.58
N SER A 14 1.00 -29.45 -2.41
CA SER A 14 0.06 -28.54 -1.79
C SER A 14 0.74 -27.18 -1.68
N ALA A 15 0.23 -26.18 -2.40
CA ALA A 15 0.70 -24.81 -2.24
C ALA A 15 0.47 -24.42 -0.77
N CYS A 16 1.54 -24.22 -0.01
CA CYS A 16 1.46 -23.56 1.28
C CYS A 16 1.06 -22.12 0.98
N ALA A 17 -0.21 -21.78 1.24
CA ALA A 17 -0.75 -20.45 1.10
C ALA A 17 -1.21 -19.97 2.46
N GLY A 18 -1.03 -18.68 2.69
CA GLY A 18 -1.50 -17.99 3.88
C GLY A 18 -3.01 -17.84 3.85
N THR A 19 -3.55 -17.29 4.92
CA THR A 19 -4.92 -16.77 4.92
C THR A 19 -4.86 -15.28 4.61
N THR A 20 -5.52 -14.86 3.53
CA THR A 20 -5.75 -13.46 3.22
C THR A 20 -6.52 -12.79 4.36
N ILE A 21 -5.91 -11.80 4.99
CA ILE A 21 -6.50 -11.03 6.09
C ILE A 21 -7.20 -9.77 5.59
N TRP A 22 -6.74 -9.21 4.47
CA TRP A 22 -7.40 -8.12 3.76
C TRP A 22 -7.17 -8.30 2.26
N SER A 23 -8.24 -8.10 1.47
CA SER A 23 -8.20 -8.22 0.02
C SER A 23 -8.36 -6.84 -0.60
N GLY A 24 -7.31 -6.39 -1.28
CA GLY A 24 -7.32 -5.20 -2.16
C GLY A 24 -7.77 -5.53 -3.58
N SER A 25 -8.60 -6.56 -3.74
CA SER A 25 -9.16 -6.93 -5.05
C SER A 25 -9.92 -5.75 -5.65
N PHE A 26 -9.73 -5.48 -6.94
CA PHE A 26 -10.51 -4.49 -7.67
C PHE A 26 -11.78 -5.08 -8.28
N ASN A 27 -12.00 -6.40 -8.16
CA ASN A 27 -13.22 -7.06 -8.65
C ASN A 27 -14.53 -6.48 -8.11
N PRO A 28 -14.63 -6.07 -6.83
CA PRO A 28 -15.85 -5.43 -6.31
C PRO A 28 -16.13 -4.05 -6.91
N PHE A 29 -15.18 -3.45 -7.62
CA PHE A 29 -15.28 -2.11 -8.20
C PHE A 29 -15.60 -2.20 -9.70
N PRO A 30 -16.88 -2.08 -10.11
CA PRO A 30 -17.26 -2.12 -11.52
C PRO A 30 -16.69 -0.94 -12.33
N ASN A 31 -16.42 0.18 -11.67
CA ASN A 31 -15.77 1.36 -12.23
C ASN A 31 -15.24 2.23 -11.08
N VAL A 32 -14.50 3.29 -11.41
CA VAL A 32 -13.80 4.13 -10.43
C VAL A 32 -14.69 5.07 -9.62
N SER A 33 -15.94 5.32 -10.02
CA SER A 33 -16.83 6.15 -9.21
C SER A 33 -17.21 5.50 -7.88
N VAL A 34 -17.02 4.18 -7.74
CA VAL A 34 -17.28 3.47 -6.48
C VAL A 34 -16.28 3.87 -5.40
N PHE A 35 -15.09 4.35 -5.76
CA PHE A 35 -14.16 4.93 -4.78
C PHE A 35 -14.71 6.22 -4.14
N ASP A 36 -15.62 6.94 -4.83
CA ASP A 36 -16.26 8.15 -4.31
C ASP A 36 -17.36 7.84 -3.26
N GLU A 37 -17.74 6.57 -3.09
CA GLU A 37 -18.71 6.16 -2.08
C GLU A 37 -18.10 6.11 -0.67
N TRP A 38 -16.78 5.93 -0.56
CA TRP A 38 -16.08 6.00 0.72
C TRP A 38 -16.00 7.45 1.21
N SER A 39 -16.20 7.65 2.52
CA SER A 39 -15.92 8.92 3.18
C SER A 39 -15.60 8.70 4.65
N TRP A 40 -15.01 9.70 5.33
CA TRP A 40 -14.82 9.66 6.80
C TRP A 40 -16.12 9.48 7.60
N ALA A 41 -17.28 9.76 7.01
CA ALA A 41 -18.58 9.57 7.65
C ALA A 41 -19.21 8.20 7.33
N ASP A 42 -18.75 7.55 6.27
CA ASP A 42 -19.26 6.26 5.77
C ASP A 42 -18.12 5.49 5.09
N GLU A 43 -17.34 4.77 5.90
CA GLU A 43 -16.11 4.12 5.46
C GLU A 43 -16.39 2.74 4.81
N VAL A 44 -17.05 2.77 3.65
CA VAL A 44 -17.46 1.58 2.89
C VAL A 44 -16.34 1.03 2.00
N GLY A 45 -16.51 -0.21 1.53
CA GLY A 45 -15.58 -0.83 0.60
C GLY A 45 -14.28 -1.31 1.25
N THR A 46 -13.25 -1.51 0.43
CA THR A 46 -11.94 -2.05 0.85
C THR A 46 -10.81 -1.03 0.75
N TYR A 47 -11.08 0.17 0.24
CA TYR A 47 -10.11 1.23 0.07
C TYR A 47 -10.66 2.57 0.56
N GLN A 48 -9.85 3.28 1.33
CA GLN A 48 -10.03 4.70 1.60
C GLN A 48 -9.53 5.51 0.40
N TRP A 49 -10.26 6.58 0.08
CA TRP A 49 -9.95 7.44 -1.04
C TRP A 49 -10.09 8.91 -0.64
N TYR A 50 -8.96 9.52 -0.29
CA TYR A 50 -8.88 10.94 0.07
C TYR A 50 -7.55 11.61 -0.29
N ILE A 51 -6.53 10.84 -0.65
CA ILE A 51 -5.20 11.37 -1.02
C ILE A 51 -5.16 11.53 -2.54
N HIS A 52 -5.75 12.62 -3.01
CA HIS A 52 -5.84 12.96 -4.41
C HIS A 52 -6.02 14.46 -4.63
N GLY A 53 -5.89 14.88 -5.88
CA GLY A 53 -6.12 16.26 -6.28
C GLY A 53 -7.60 16.63 -6.43
N THR A 54 -7.87 17.77 -7.06
CA THR A 54 -9.23 18.35 -7.15
C THR A 54 -10.07 17.90 -8.35
N GLN A 55 -9.46 17.30 -9.37
CA GLN A 55 -10.18 16.69 -10.51
C GLN A 55 -11.04 15.49 -10.09
N PRO A 56 -12.00 15.05 -10.93
CA PRO A 56 -12.78 13.85 -10.68
C PRO A 56 -11.91 12.60 -10.53
N THR A 57 -12.37 11.60 -9.79
CA THR A 57 -11.63 10.34 -9.56
C THR A 57 -11.21 9.63 -10.84
N SER A 58 -12.00 9.71 -11.91
CA SER A 58 -11.65 9.16 -13.24
C SER A 58 -10.47 9.85 -13.94
N HIS A 59 -10.01 10.98 -13.43
CA HIS A 59 -8.78 11.64 -13.86
C HIS A 59 -7.54 10.94 -13.29
N TYR A 60 -7.61 10.49 -12.04
CA TYR A 60 -6.48 9.87 -11.34
C TYR A 60 -6.49 8.34 -11.44
N LEU A 61 -7.68 7.73 -11.44
CA LEU A 61 -7.85 6.29 -11.38
C LEU A 61 -8.59 5.78 -12.62
N ALA A 62 -8.17 4.63 -13.15
CA ALA A 62 -8.95 3.87 -14.12
C ALA A 62 -8.84 2.37 -13.84
N LEU A 63 -9.92 1.62 -14.14
CA LEU A 63 -9.96 0.17 -14.01
C LEU A 63 -10.06 -0.48 -15.39
N SER A 64 -9.24 -1.49 -15.66
CA SER A 64 -9.29 -2.26 -16.90
C SER A 64 -8.62 -3.62 -16.77
N PRO A 65 -9.04 -4.65 -17.54
CA PRO A 65 -8.28 -5.90 -17.64
C PRO A 65 -6.87 -5.72 -18.23
N LYS A 66 -6.60 -4.57 -18.88
CA LYS A 66 -5.26 -4.23 -19.40
C LYS A 66 -4.30 -3.75 -18.32
N TYR A 67 -4.80 -3.33 -17.16
CA TYR A 67 -4.01 -2.72 -16.09
C TYR A 67 -3.68 -3.71 -14.97
N LYS A 68 -3.80 -5.02 -15.22
CA LYS A 68 -3.39 -6.08 -14.28
C LYS A 68 -2.33 -7.00 -14.85
N ASN A 69 -1.63 -7.70 -13.96
CA ASN A 69 -0.79 -8.81 -14.36
C ASN A 69 -1.66 -9.86 -15.06
N PRO A 70 -1.40 -10.20 -16.33
CA PRO A 70 -2.20 -11.19 -17.05
C PRO A 70 -2.12 -12.59 -16.43
N ALA A 71 -1.06 -12.88 -15.65
CA ALA A 71 -0.95 -14.13 -14.88
C ALA A 71 -1.85 -14.16 -13.64
N ASP A 72 -2.30 -13.00 -13.14
CA ASP A 72 -3.26 -12.92 -12.05
C ASP A 72 -4.67 -13.17 -12.60
N THR A 73 -5.09 -14.44 -12.62
CA THR A 73 -6.41 -14.84 -13.13
C THR A 73 -7.54 -14.63 -12.13
N ALA A 74 -7.24 -14.31 -10.86
CA ALA A 74 -8.26 -14.01 -9.86
C ALA A 74 -8.82 -12.59 -10.03
N GLU A 75 -8.00 -11.65 -10.49
CA GLU A 75 -8.43 -10.29 -10.80
C GLU A 75 -9.02 -10.16 -12.22
N THR A 76 -10.13 -9.43 -12.32
CA THR A 76 -10.80 -9.03 -13.56
C THR A 76 -10.17 -7.77 -14.11
N ASN A 77 -9.94 -6.78 -13.24
CA ASN A 77 -9.35 -5.49 -13.56
C ASN A 77 -8.09 -5.28 -12.73
N GLY A 78 -7.18 -4.49 -13.25
CA GLY A 78 -6.20 -3.81 -12.41
C GLY A 78 -6.45 -2.32 -12.43
N LEU A 79 -5.65 -1.60 -11.65
CA LEU A 79 -5.76 -0.17 -11.44
C LEU A 79 -4.66 0.56 -12.21
N MET A 80 -5.05 1.55 -12.99
CA MET A 80 -4.13 2.60 -13.42
C MET A 80 -4.24 3.75 -12.44
N VAL A 81 -3.10 4.14 -11.88
CA VAL A 81 -2.87 5.31 -11.04
C VAL A 81 -2.17 6.37 -11.88
N THR A 82 -2.75 7.56 -11.92
CA THR A 82 -2.24 8.71 -12.69
C THR A 82 -1.88 9.83 -11.73
N ILE A 83 -0.66 10.33 -11.83
CA ILE A 83 -0.25 11.59 -11.21
C ILE A 83 0.03 12.63 -12.30
N ASP A 84 -0.36 13.86 -12.04
CA ASP A 84 -0.03 15.03 -12.86
C ASP A 84 0.01 16.28 -11.96
N SER A 85 0.24 17.45 -12.56
CA SER A 85 0.30 18.71 -11.80
C SER A 85 -0.94 19.03 -10.94
N THR A 86 -2.09 18.41 -11.20
CA THR A 86 -3.32 18.60 -10.43
C THR A 86 -3.50 17.60 -9.30
N ALA A 87 -2.70 16.53 -9.26
CA ALA A 87 -2.71 15.49 -8.22
C ALA A 87 -2.11 15.98 -6.89
N THR A 88 -2.41 17.21 -6.47
CA THR A 88 -1.91 17.82 -5.23
C THR A 88 -2.97 17.74 -4.14
N TRP A 89 -2.65 17.08 -3.02
CA TRP A 89 -3.56 16.93 -1.89
C TRP A 89 -3.27 17.93 -0.75
N ASN A 90 -2.19 17.73 0.00
CA ASN A 90 -1.82 18.53 1.17
C ASN A 90 -0.49 19.30 0.99
N SER A 91 0.13 19.22 -0.19
CA SER A 91 1.40 19.87 -0.51
C SER A 91 1.52 20.08 -2.03
N ASN A 92 2.68 20.57 -2.49
CA ASN A 92 2.99 20.63 -3.92
C ASN A 92 3.41 19.27 -4.50
N MET A 93 3.66 18.25 -3.66
CA MET A 93 3.96 16.90 -4.16
C MET A 93 2.74 16.33 -4.88
N GLU A 94 2.98 15.55 -5.92
CA GLU A 94 1.92 14.86 -6.64
C GLU A 94 1.65 13.52 -5.97
N ARG A 95 0.38 13.23 -5.67
CA ARG A 95 -0.06 12.09 -4.89
C ARG A 95 -1.37 11.56 -5.44
N THR A 96 -1.42 10.26 -5.66
CA THR A 96 -2.65 9.52 -5.92
C THR A 96 -2.52 8.17 -5.24
N GLU A 97 -3.18 8.05 -4.09
CA GLU A 97 -2.96 6.96 -3.15
C GLU A 97 -4.28 6.50 -2.56
N LEU A 98 -4.47 5.18 -2.55
CA LEU A 98 -5.52 4.50 -1.79
C LEU A 98 -4.91 3.97 -0.49
N ILE A 99 -5.71 3.82 0.56
CA ILE A 99 -5.31 3.16 1.82
C ILE A 99 -6.23 1.95 2.05
N PRO A 100 -5.78 0.81 2.58
CA PRO A 100 -6.68 -0.26 3.01
C PRO A 100 -7.78 0.24 3.96
N GLN A 101 -9.05 0.02 3.60
CA GLN A 101 -10.18 0.15 4.52
C GLN A 101 -10.43 -1.22 5.16
N THR A 102 -10.26 -1.33 6.48
CA THR A 102 -10.44 -2.59 7.20
C THR A 102 -10.62 -2.37 8.70
N THR A 103 -11.17 -3.38 9.39
CA THR A 103 -11.15 -3.47 10.86
C THR A 103 -10.12 -4.48 11.36
N GLN A 104 -9.43 -5.18 10.45
CA GLN A 104 -8.38 -6.13 10.80
C GLN A 104 -7.11 -5.39 11.23
N ASN A 105 -6.38 -5.96 12.17
CA ASN A 105 -5.06 -5.45 12.53
C ASN A 105 -4.04 -5.94 11.49
N LEU A 106 -3.53 -5.00 10.69
CA LEU A 106 -2.53 -5.24 9.64
C LEU A 106 -1.09 -5.06 10.15
N GLY A 107 -0.89 -4.82 11.45
CA GLY A 107 0.39 -4.48 12.08
C GLY A 107 0.84 -5.43 13.18
N THR A 108 0.45 -6.70 13.12
CA THR A 108 0.76 -7.68 14.17
C THR A 108 1.21 -9.02 13.60
N GLY A 109 2.12 -9.69 14.32
CA GLY A 109 2.72 -10.95 13.89
C GLY A 109 3.58 -10.80 12.64
N ASN A 110 3.65 -11.86 11.83
CA ASN A 110 4.32 -11.85 10.53
C ASN A 110 3.27 -11.84 9.41
N LEU A 111 3.31 -10.81 8.56
CA LEU A 111 2.38 -10.58 7.46
C LEU A 111 3.12 -10.33 6.15
N PHE A 112 2.47 -10.73 5.06
CA PHE A 112 2.95 -10.51 3.70
C PHE A 112 2.06 -9.51 2.99
N TYR A 113 2.64 -8.40 2.54
CA TYR A 113 1.95 -7.34 1.81
C TYR A 113 2.24 -7.50 0.32
N HIS A 114 1.28 -8.06 -0.41
CA HIS A 114 1.40 -8.38 -1.82
C HIS A 114 0.91 -7.24 -2.70
N PHE A 115 1.62 -7.03 -3.81
CA PHE A 115 1.20 -6.17 -4.90
C PHE A 115 2.01 -6.49 -6.16
N SER A 116 1.45 -6.16 -7.31
CA SER A 116 2.13 -6.20 -8.60
C SER A 116 2.13 -4.82 -9.22
N LEU A 117 3.25 -4.43 -9.84
CA LEU A 117 3.47 -3.13 -10.44
C LEU A 117 3.86 -3.29 -11.92
N SER A 118 3.42 -2.38 -12.78
CA SER A 118 3.87 -2.25 -14.17
C SER A 118 3.71 -0.80 -14.64
N THR A 119 4.24 -0.51 -15.82
CA THR A 119 3.99 0.74 -16.57
C THR A 119 3.48 0.42 -17.97
N ASP A 120 3.07 1.44 -18.73
CA ASP A 120 2.56 1.29 -20.09
C ASP A 120 3.61 0.64 -21.02
N PRO A 121 3.26 -0.43 -21.78
CA PRO A 121 4.21 -1.15 -22.62
C PRO A 121 4.77 -0.34 -23.80
N THR A 122 4.12 0.76 -24.17
CA THR A 122 4.56 1.69 -25.22
C THR A 122 5.39 2.86 -24.68
N GLY A 123 5.47 3.00 -23.35
CA GLY A 123 6.10 4.14 -22.70
C GLY A 123 5.23 5.40 -22.68
N LEU A 124 3.92 5.28 -22.96
CA LEU A 124 2.99 6.39 -22.81
C LEU A 124 2.91 6.81 -21.34
N ASN A 125 3.11 8.10 -21.06
CA ASN A 125 3.13 8.66 -19.71
C ASN A 125 4.09 7.88 -18.78
N ALA A 126 5.28 7.54 -19.29
CA ALA A 126 6.27 6.80 -18.52
C ALA A 126 6.81 7.64 -17.34
N PRO A 127 7.11 7.00 -16.19
CA PRO A 127 7.68 7.71 -15.05
C PRO A 127 9.06 8.31 -15.31
N ASP A 128 9.30 9.53 -14.81
CA ASP A 128 10.56 10.25 -15.01
C ASP A 128 11.66 9.75 -14.06
N SER A 129 12.64 9.02 -14.59
CA SER A 129 13.79 8.52 -13.80
C SER A 129 14.68 9.60 -13.18
N THR A 130 14.46 10.88 -13.47
CA THR A 130 15.21 12.00 -12.88
C THR A 130 14.55 12.56 -11.62
N LEU A 131 13.32 12.12 -11.31
CA LEU A 131 12.52 12.60 -10.18
C LEU A 131 12.29 11.48 -9.17
N GLU A 132 12.31 11.82 -7.88
CA GLU A 132 12.03 10.84 -6.83
C GLU A 132 10.54 10.50 -6.77
N HIS A 133 10.29 9.19 -6.79
CA HIS A 133 8.98 8.58 -6.55
C HIS A 133 9.04 7.70 -5.31
N GLN A 134 7.96 7.71 -4.53
CA GLN A 134 7.70 6.83 -3.40
C GLN A 134 6.43 6.05 -3.72
N ILE A 135 6.51 4.72 -3.72
CA ILE A 135 5.55 3.82 -4.35
C ILE A 135 5.28 2.67 -3.38
N LEU A 136 4.00 2.33 -3.16
CA LEU A 136 3.59 1.25 -2.24
C LEU A 136 4.35 1.33 -0.90
N PHE A 137 4.18 2.46 -0.20
CA PHE A 137 4.94 2.84 0.99
C PHE A 137 4.08 2.87 2.25
N PHE A 138 4.69 2.71 3.42
CA PHE A 138 4.05 3.05 4.69
C PHE A 138 4.29 4.52 5.04
N GLU A 139 3.38 5.20 5.73
CA GLU A 139 3.52 6.61 6.14
C GLU A 139 4.83 6.91 6.87
N SER A 140 5.36 5.96 7.65
CA SER A 140 6.65 6.11 8.34
C SER A 140 7.88 5.83 7.46
N HIS A 141 7.69 5.42 6.21
CA HIS A 141 8.72 5.02 5.26
C HIS A 141 9.68 3.95 5.79
N PHE A 142 9.22 3.07 6.70
CA PHE A 142 10.06 1.98 7.19
C PHE A 142 10.41 0.98 6.07
N THR A 143 9.52 0.81 5.09
CA THR A 143 9.74 0.07 3.84
C THR A 143 8.94 0.70 2.71
N GLU A 144 9.49 0.71 1.49
CA GLU A 144 8.84 1.27 0.30
C GLU A 144 9.56 0.84 -0.99
N ILE A 145 8.91 1.00 -2.14
CA ILE A 145 9.59 1.04 -3.44
C ILE A 145 9.85 2.51 -3.81
N LYS A 146 11.04 2.81 -4.31
CA LYS A 146 11.39 4.09 -4.92
C LYS A 146 11.80 3.92 -6.38
N TYR A 147 11.62 5.00 -7.13
CA TYR A 147 12.11 5.14 -8.51
C TYR A 147 12.68 6.55 -8.70
N GLY A 148 13.63 6.70 -9.62
CA GLY A 148 14.30 7.98 -9.89
C GLY A 148 15.22 8.48 -8.77
N VAL A 149 15.75 7.55 -7.97
CA VAL A 149 16.71 7.85 -6.87
C VAL A 149 18.01 7.08 -7.04
N ALA A 150 19.09 7.57 -6.42
CA ALA A 150 20.35 6.83 -6.34
C ALA A 150 20.17 5.49 -5.58
N PRO A 151 21.02 4.47 -5.81
CA PRO A 151 22.17 4.45 -6.73
C PRO A 151 21.82 4.30 -8.21
N ASN A 152 20.65 3.75 -8.56
CA ASN A 152 20.26 3.52 -9.95
C ASN A 152 18.88 4.14 -10.22
N PRO A 153 18.80 5.40 -10.70
CA PRO A 153 17.53 6.11 -10.87
C PRO A 153 16.55 5.46 -11.86
N THR A 154 17.05 4.62 -12.77
CA THR A 154 16.24 3.86 -13.73
C THR A 154 15.76 2.50 -13.21
N ASN A 155 16.08 2.15 -11.96
CA ASN A 155 15.61 0.93 -11.31
C ASN A 155 14.41 1.21 -10.41
N LEU A 156 13.49 0.25 -10.33
CA LEU A 156 12.66 0.09 -9.14
C LEU A 156 13.56 -0.38 -8.00
N GLN A 157 13.55 0.34 -6.89
CA GLN A 157 14.45 0.10 -5.76
C GLN A 157 13.64 -0.10 -4.49
N TRP A 158 13.81 -1.24 -3.85
CA TRP A 158 13.28 -1.48 -2.52
C TRP A 158 14.17 -0.85 -1.47
N MET A 159 13.54 -0.03 -0.63
CA MET A 159 14.17 0.75 0.41
C MET A 159 13.67 0.27 1.77
N VAL A 160 14.57 0.25 2.75
CA VAL A 160 14.24 0.08 4.17
C VAL A 160 14.85 1.25 4.91
N THR A 161 14.02 2.02 5.64
CA THR A 161 14.42 3.25 6.34
C THR A 161 15.25 4.20 5.46
N SER A 162 14.76 4.44 4.23
CA SER A 162 15.45 5.23 3.18
C SER A 162 16.82 4.70 2.72
N GLN A 163 17.20 3.46 3.09
CA GLN A 163 18.42 2.82 2.61
C GLN A 163 18.11 1.79 1.53
N PHE A 164 18.85 1.86 0.42
CA PHE A 164 18.76 0.88 -0.67
C PHE A 164 19.11 -0.52 -0.17
N GLN A 165 18.24 -1.50 -0.45
CA GLN A 165 18.47 -2.91 -0.13
C GLN A 165 18.53 -3.78 -1.39
N TRP A 166 17.67 -3.52 -2.37
CA TRP A 166 17.55 -4.31 -3.59
C TRP A 166 16.96 -3.46 -4.72
N GLY A 167 17.24 -3.79 -5.99
CA GLY A 167 16.56 -3.14 -7.11
C GLY A 167 16.71 -3.87 -8.44
N THR A 168 15.86 -3.51 -9.40
CA THR A 168 15.82 -4.06 -10.76
C THR A 168 15.48 -2.96 -11.77
N PRO A 169 16.01 -3.00 -13.01
CA PRO A 169 15.63 -2.03 -14.05
C PRO A 169 14.12 -2.01 -14.30
N LEU A 170 13.55 -0.82 -14.48
CA LEU A 170 12.16 -0.64 -14.91
C LEU A 170 12.06 -0.76 -16.43
N VAL A 171 11.65 -1.93 -16.90
CA VAL A 171 11.29 -2.21 -18.30
C VAL A 171 9.79 -2.01 -18.50
N PRO A 172 9.36 -1.14 -19.45
CA PRO A 172 7.94 -0.91 -19.78
C PRO A 172 7.17 -2.19 -20.07
N GLY A 173 5.93 -2.29 -19.56
CA GLY A 173 5.03 -3.44 -19.76
C GLY A 173 5.42 -4.73 -19.02
N THR A 174 6.55 -4.75 -18.31
CA THR A 174 6.91 -5.88 -17.45
C THR A 174 6.14 -5.79 -16.14
N TRP A 175 5.52 -6.89 -15.73
CA TRP A 175 4.89 -7.01 -14.42
C TRP A 175 5.91 -7.44 -13.37
N TYR A 176 6.02 -6.66 -12.31
CA TYR A 176 6.89 -6.86 -11.16
C TYR A 176 6.02 -7.24 -9.96
N ASN A 177 6.19 -8.46 -9.46
CA ASN A 177 5.41 -8.96 -8.33
C ASN A 177 6.25 -8.82 -7.07
N PHE A 178 5.68 -8.27 -6.02
CA PHE A 178 6.34 -8.06 -4.74
C PHE A 178 5.52 -8.66 -3.61
N ALA A 179 6.22 -9.07 -2.54
CA ALA A 179 5.62 -9.14 -1.21
C ALA A 179 6.62 -8.63 -0.17
N TYR A 180 6.22 -7.65 0.62
CA TYR A 180 6.98 -7.31 1.83
C TYR A 180 6.73 -8.38 2.88
N ASP A 181 7.80 -8.98 3.41
CA ASP A 181 7.78 -9.99 4.47
C ASP A 181 8.02 -9.27 5.80
N ILE A 182 6.95 -8.87 6.48
CA ILE A 182 7.01 -7.95 7.63
C ILE A 182 6.73 -8.73 8.91
N ASP A 183 7.75 -8.89 9.74
CA ASP A 183 7.61 -9.37 11.11
C ASP A 183 7.49 -8.17 12.06
N PHE A 184 6.27 -7.78 12.36
CA PHE A 184 5.96 -6.68 13.29
C PHE A 184 6.40 -6.99 14.72
N SER A 185 6.47 -8.27 15.10
CA SER A 185 6.92 -8.68 16.44
C SER A 185 8.45 -8.66 16.55
N GLY A 186 9.12 -9.11 15.49
CA GLY A 186 10.57 -9.11 15.35
C GLY A 186 11.16 -7.76 14.94
N GLN A 187 10.33 -6.80 14.54
CA GLN A 187 10.75 -5.50 13.98
C GLN A 187 11.69 -5.65 12.78
N THR A 188 11.27 -6.46 11.81
CA THR A 188 12.05 -6.70 10.60
C THR A 188 11.19 -6.73 9.35
N VAL A 189 11.81 -6.42 8.21
CA VAL A 189 11.18 -6.51 6.89
C VAL A 189 12.14 -7.12 5.86
N GLY A 190 11.64 -8.07 5.07
CA GLY A 190 12.31 -8.67 3.93
C GLY A 190 11.53 -8.45 2.63
N LEU A 191 12.09 -8.94 1.51
CA LEU A 191 11.46 -8.80 0.20
C LEU A 191 11.38 -10.12 -0.55
N TRP A 192 10.17 -10.43 -1.02
CA TRP A 192 9.92 -11.41 -2.06
C TRP A 192 9.63 -10.73 -3.38
N PHE A 193 10.12 -11.33 -4.47
CA PHE A 193 10.02 -10.75 -5.79
C PHE A 193 9.96 -11.81 -6.89
N SER A 194 9.25 -11.48 -7.97
CA SER A 194 9.32 -12.16 -9.26
C SER A 194 8.85 -11.24 -10.40
N THR A 195 8.90 -11.72 -11.65
CA THR A 195 8.32 -11.02 -12.79
C THR A 195 7.36 -11.90 -13.59
N GLY A 196 6.43 -11.27 -14.29
CA GLY A 196 5.40 -11.93 -15.10
C GLY A 196 4.56 -12.88 -14.25
N GLY A 197 4.39 -14.12 -14.69
CA GLY A 197 3.68 -15.17 -13.94
C GLY A 197 4.57 -16.09 -13.09
N SER A 198 5.85 -15.75 -12.91
CA SER A 198 6.78 -16.60 -12.13
C SER A 198 6.42 -16.54 -10.65
N PRO A 199 6.59 -17.65 -9.89
CA PRO A 199 6.36 -17.62 -8.45
C PRO A 199 7.36 -16.68 -7.75
N LEU A 200 6.91 -16.04 -6.68
CA LEU A 200 7.73 -15.20 -5.81
C LEU A 200 8.89 -16.01 -5.22
N THR A 201 10.05 -15.37 -5.16
CA THR A 201 11.23 -15.88 -4.45
C THR A 201 11.74 -14.83 -3.48
N LYS A 202 12.30 -15.25 -2.35
CA LYS A 202 12.88 -14.32 -1.37
C LYS A 202 14.19 -13.76 -1.94
N VAL A 203 14.18 -12.50 -2.33
CA VAL A 203 15.34 -11.81 -2.94
C VAL A 203 16.14 -11.00 -1.92
N ALA A 204 15.54 -10.70 -0.77
CA ALA A 204 16.23 -10.10 0.36
C ALA A 204 15.76 -10.70 1.68
N ASN A 205 16.73 -11.02 2.54
CA ASN A 205 16.45 -11.46 3.91
C ASN A 205 15.88 -10.30 4.73
N ASN A 206 15.16 -10.65 5.80
CA ASN A 206 14.64 -9.66 6.72
C ASN A 206 15.78 -8.86 7.35
N VAL A 207 15.67 -7.54 7.32
CA VAL A 207 16.56 -6.59 7.98
C VAL A 207 15.77 -5.82 9.05
N ALA A 208 16.47 -5.32 10.07
CA ALA A 208 15.84 -4.57 11.14
C ALA A 208 15.21 -3.26 10.64
N ALA A 209 13.99 -2.97 11.06
CA ALA A 209 13.26 -1.74 10.77
C ALA A 209 12.26 -1.44 11.89
N SER A 210 11.93 -0.16 12.10
CA SER A 210 10.87 0.23 13.04
C SER A 210 9.49 -0.03 12.43
N THR A 211 9.12 -1.30 12.27
CA THR A 211 7.88 -1.73 11.63
C THR A 211 6.68 -1.39 12.52
N SER A 212 5.97 -0.32 12.18
CA SER A 212 4.74 0.09 12.86
C SER A 212 3.74 0.54 11.81
N THR A 213 2.50 0.13 12.00
CA THR A 213 1.35 0.55 11.19
C THR A 213 0.14 0.69 12.10
N ASN A 214 -0.68 1.71 11.86
CA ASN A 214 -2.00 1.82 12.48
C ASN A 214 -3.09 1.05 11.70
N SER A 215 -2.70 0.28 10.66
CA SER A 215 -3.56 -0.39 9.68
C SER A 215 -4.28 0.53 8.69
N GLU A 216 -3.98 1.82 8.71
CA GLU A 216 -4.55 2.88 7.87
C GLU A 216 -3.44 3.80 7.29
N ASP A 217 -2.24 3.25 7.08
CA ASP A 217 -1.05 4.01 6.68
C ASP A 217 -0.18 3.29 5.64
N PHE A 218 -0.75 2.31 4.93
CA PHE A 218 -0.12 1.69 3.76
C PHE A 218 -0.69 2.30 2.48
N HIS A 219 0.14 3.06 1.77
CA HIS A 219 -0.22 3.85 0.61
C HIS A 219 -0.15 3.01 -0.66
N VAL A 220 -1.30 2.52 -1.10
CA VAL A 220 -1.48 1.83 -2.38
C VAL A 220 -1.58 2.87 -3.50
N GLY A 221 -0.41 3.35 -3.95
CA GLY A 221 -0.32 4.37 -4.97
C GLY A 221 1.09 4.92 -5.14
N VAL A 222 1.16 6.16 -5.60
CA VAL A 222 2.41 6.85 -5.94
C VAL A 222 2.40 8.28 -5.41
N LEU A 223 3.54 8.67 -4.85
CA LEU A 223 3.93 10.04 -4.55
C LEU A 223 5.15 10.41 -5.41
N ARG A 224 5.12 11.58 -6.06
CA ARG A 224 6.28 12.21 -6.71
C ARG A 224 6.59 13.54 -6.06
N ILE A 225 7.85 13.73 -5.65
CA ILE A 225 8.26 14.92 -4.88
C ILE A 225 8.12 16.20 -5.68
N VAL A 226 8.51 16.16 -6.96
CA VAL A 226 8.50 17.32 -7.86
C VAL A 226 7.23 17.33 -8.68
N ASN A 227 6.49 18.43 -8.62
CA ASN A 227 5.32 18.66 -9.45
C ASN A 227 5.72 19.04 -10.88
N THR A 228 5.15 18.39 -11.89
CA THR A 228 5.34 18.73 -13.29
C THR A 228 4.04 18.58 -14.11
N PRO A 229 3.89 19.31 -15.22
CA PRO A 229 2.67 19.21 -16.04
C PRO A 229 2.49 17.86 -16.74
N ALA A 230 3.54 17.07 -16.91
CA ALA A 230 3.48 15.82 -17.64
C ALA A 230 2.86 14.73 -16.76
N PRO A 231 1.77 14.07 -17.20
CA PRO A 231 1.17 12.99 -16.46
C PRO A 231 2.05 11.73 -16.50
N GLU A 232 2.00 10.96 -15.42
CA GLU A 232 2.60 9.63 -15.33
C GLU A 232 1.55 8.58 -14.97
N ASN A 233 1.65 7.40 -15.60
CA ASN A 233 0.76 6.28 -15.35
C ASN A 233 1.51 5.10 -14.74
N TRP A 234 0.98 4.59 -13.64
CA TRP A 234 1.43 3.38 -12.97
C TRP A 234 0.31 2.35 -12.93
N TYR A 235 0.61 1.08 -13.17
CA TYR A 235 -0.38 0.00 -13.12
C TYR A 235 -0.15 -0.87 -11.90
N ILE A 236 -1.21 -1.10 -11.12
CA ILE A 236 -1.20 -1.84 -9.87
C ILE A 236 -2.26 -2.95 -9.91
N SER A 237 -1.90 -4.17 -9.52
CA SER A 237 -2.85 -5.29 -9.36
C SER A 237 -2.38 -6.30 -8.32
N GLY A 238 -3.22 -7.30 -8.02
CA GLY A 238 -2.85 -8.39 -7.09
C GLY A 238 -2.50 -7.87 -5.69
N VAL A 239 -3.24 -6.87 -5.22
CA VAL A 239 -3.02 -6.22 -3.93
C VAL A 239 -3.80 -6.98 -2.86
N TYR A 240 -3.10 -7.50 -1.86
CA TYR A 240 -3.71 -8.14 -0.70
C TYR A 240 -2.69 -8.30 0.42
N ILE A 241 -3.18 -8.61 1.63
CA ILE A 241 -2.34 -8.89 2.79
C ILE A 241 -2.74 -10.26 3.33
N GLU A 242 -1.76 -11.10 3.60
CA GLU A 242 -1.96 -12.44 4.18
C GLU A 242 -1.04 -12.69 5.37
N ASN A 243 -1.41 -13.67 6.19
CA ASN A 243 -0.50 -14.24 7.19
C ASN A 243 0.37 -15.36 6.58
N GLY A 244 1.40 -15.78 7.30
CA GLY A 244 2.26 -16.88 6.84
C GLY A 244 1.62 -18.27 6.90
N PRO A 245 2.05 -19.23 6.06
CA PRO A 245 3.15 -19.13 5.09
C PRO A 245 2.80 -18.37 3.81
N ILE A 246 3.76 -17.70 3.17
CA ILE A 246 3.52 -16.90 1.95
C ILE A 246 3.00 -17.72 0.76
N THR A 247 2.00 -17.18 0.09
CA THR A 247 1.51 -17.57 -1.24
C THR A 247 2.48 -17.06 -2.31
N THR A 248 3.34 -17.94 -2.81
CA THR A 248 4.31 -17.56 -3.85
C THR A 248 3.73 -17.52 -5.26
N ALA A 249 2.60 -18.20 -5.51
CA ALA A 249 1.97 -18.23 -6.82
C ALA A 249 1.25 -16.91 -7.13
N ILE A 250 1.46 -16.39 -8.34
CA ILE A 250 0.76 -15.20 -8.83
C ILE A 250 -0.67 -15.59 -9.23
N GLY A 251 -1.66 -14.82 -8.76
CA GLY A 251 -3.07 -15.00 -9.12
C GLY A 251 -3.93 -15.82 -8.16
N ASN A 252 -3.41 -16.24 -7.01
CA ASN A 252 -4.14 -17.08 -6.06
C ASN A 252 -4.53 -16.37 -4.75
N GLY A 253 -3.88 -15.25 -4.40
CA GLY A 253 -4.03 -14.61 -3.09
C GLY A 253 -5.30 -13.82 -2.85
N ASN A 254 -5.99 -13.37 -3.91
CA ASN A 254 -7.28 -12.67 -3.79
C ASN A 254 -8.49 -13.63 -3.77
N SER A 255 -8.27 -14.95 -3.82
CA SER A 255 -9.33 -15.94 -3.70
C SER A 255 -9.82 -16.03 -2.25
N THR A 256 -10.89 -15.31 -1.93
CA THR A 256 -11.64 -15.52 -0.70
C THR A 256 -12.13 -16.96 -0.65
N GLY A 257 -11.57 -17.77 0.28
CA GLY A 257 -12.19 -19.03 0.66
C GLY A 257 -13.66 -18.75 1.00
N SER A 258 -14.57 -19.47 0.34
CA SER A 258 -16.02 -19.36 0.46
C SER A 258 -16.49 -19.46 1.93
N GLY A 259 -16.49 -18.33 2.64
CA GLY A 259 -17.15 -18.11 3.91
C GLY A 259 -18.27 -17.11 3.68
N THR A 260 -19.48 -17.61 3.51
CA THR A 260 -20.70 -16.80 3.38
C THR A 260 -20.95 -16.06 4.69
N THR A 261 -20.49 -14.82 4.81
CA THR A 261 -20.86 -13.94 5.92
C THR A 261 -21.97 -13.02 5.44
N THR A 262 -23.21 -13.42 5.72
CA THR A 262 -24.39 -12.55 5.61
C THR A 262 -24.20 -11.32 6.48
N ILE A 263 -24.24 -10.14 5.86
CA ILE A 263 -24.20 -8.82 6.50
C ILE A 263 -25.45 -8.67 7.39
N PRO A 264 -25.35 -8.45 8.72
CA PRO A 264 -26.49 -8.01 9.50
C PRO A 264 -26.61 -6.49 9.40
N THR A 265 -27.73 -6.03 8.83
CA THR A 265 -28.21 -4.66 8.94
C THR A 265 -28.58 -4.36 10.39
N THR A 266 -27.92 -3.41 11.06
CA THR A 266 -28.33 -2.93 12.38
C THR A 266 -28.68 -1.45 12.34
N THR A 267 -29.95 -1.18 12.65
CA THR A 267 -30.60 0.11 12.85
C THR A 267 -29.93 0.93 13.97
N PRO A 268 -29.81 2.27 13.87
CA PRO A 268 -29.20 3.08 14.91
C PRO A 268 -30.09 3.14 16.16
N THR A 269 -29.52 2.82 17.32
CA THR A 269 -30.15 2.96 18.64
C THR A 269 -29.43 4.06 19.40
N THR A 270 -30.17 5.08 19.83
CA THR A 270 -29.68 6.23 20.62
C THR A 270 -29.63 5.93 22.11
N THR A 271 -28.85 6.79 22.83
CA THR A 271 -28.91 7.16 24.28
C THR A 271 -28.02 6.37 25.25
N PRO A 272 -27.59 6.90 26.43
CA PRO A 272 -27.31 8.27 26.88
C PRO A 272 -25.87 8.51 27.40
N THR A 273 -25.54 9.79 27.55
CA THR A 273 -24.39 10.40 28.26
C THR A 273 -24.25 9.97 29.72
N THR A 274 -23.04 9.61 30.14
CA THR A 274 -22.62 9.63 31.55
C THR A 274 -21.16 10.09 31.71
N THR A 275 -20.97 11.12 32.55
CA THR A 275 -19.70 11.65 33.06
C THR A 275 -19.07 10.70 34.10
N PRO A 276 -17.73 10.67 34.25
CA PRO A 276 -17.16 11.14 35.53
C PRO A 276 -15.80 11.91 35.44
N THR A 277 -15.70 12.90 36.34
CA THR A 277 -14.59 13.48 37.15
C THR A 277 -13.08 13.18 36.96
N THR A 278 -12.32 14.28 36.79
CA THR A 278 -11.12 14.85 37.50
C THR A 278 -9.74 14.16 37.69
N THR A 279 -8.72 14.96 37.29
CA THR A 279 -7.35 15.26 37.82
C THR A 279 -6.15 14.31 37.66
N SER A 280 -5.09 14.79 36.98
CA SER A 280 -3.71 15.05 37.51
C SER A 280 -2.81 15.68 36.42
N PRO A 281 -1.86 16.60 36.71
CA PRO A 281 -0.98 17.18 35.69
C PRO A 281 0.19 16.24 35.39
N SER A 282 0.43 15.95 34.10
CA SER A 282 1.61 15.18 33.67
C SER A 282 2.60 16.09 32.96
N SER A 283 3.84 16.02 33.44
CA SER A 283 5.03 16.77 33.04
C SER A 283 5.34 16.67 31.55
N THR A 284 5.63 17.81 30.94
CA THR A 284 6.23 17.96 29.61
C THR A 284 7.55 17.18 29.47
N PRO A 285 7.66 16.22 28.54
CA PRO A 285 8.95 15.77 28.07
C PRO A 285 9.42 16.70 26.95
N THR A 286 10.59 17.30 27.13
CA THR A 286 11.35 17.98 26.06
C THR A 286 11.89 16.92 25.10
N GLY A 287 11.02 16.37 24.25
CA GLY A 287 11.39 15.45 23.18
C GLY A 287 12.01 16.18 21.98
N PRO A 288 12.66 15.46 21.04
CA PRO A 288 13.18 16.04 19.81
C PRO A 288 12.04 16.71 19.03
N THR A 289 12.29 17.88 18.44
CA THR A 289 11.33 18.56 17.57
C THR A 289 11.06 17.75 16.31
N VAL A 290 9.81 17.74 15.85
CA VAL A 290 9.38 17.05 14.63
C VAL A 290 9.89 17.83 13.40
N PRO A 291 10.59 17.20 12.43
CA PRO A 291 11.02 17.88 11.20
C PRO A 291 9.83 18.36 10.35
N GLU A 292 10.08 19.21 9.36
CA GLU A 292 9.07 19.50 8.32
C GLU A 292 8.49 18.19 7.77
N TYR A 293 7.17 18.16 7.60
CA TYR A 293 6.38 17.00 7.16
C TYR A 293 6.24 15.84 8.15
N GLY A 294 6.84 15.89 9.34
CA GLY A 294 6.59 14.85 10.35
C GLY A 294 5.23 15.02 11.05
N GLN A 295 4.66 13.90 11.54
CA GLN A 295 3.43 13.93 12.34
C GLN A 295 3.69 14.63 13.68
N CYS A 296 2.80 15.54 14.07
CA CYS A 296 2.88 16.33 15.30
C CYS A 296 1.61 16.27 16.15
N GLY A 297 0.64 15.47 15.74
CA GLY A 297 -0.62 15.29 16.45
C GLY A 297 -1.54 14.30 15.74
N GLY A 298 -2.66 14.00 16.40
CA GLY A 298 -3.62 13.01 15.91
C GLY A 298 -4.17 12.15 17.04
N THR A 299 -5.39 11.63 16.89
CA THR A 299 -5.94 10.61 17.78
C THR A 299 -4.99 9.41 17.84
N GLY A 300 -4.53 9.06 19.04
CA GLY A 300 -3.61 7.93 19.26
C GLY A 300 -2.12 8.25 19.07
N TYR A 301 -1.76 9.45 18.60
CA TYR A 301 -0.36 9.86 18.45
C TYR A 301 0.31 10.12 19.81
N THR A 302 1.41 9.41 20.09
CA THR A 302 2.17 9.54 21.35
C THR A 302 3.57 10.15 21.16
N GLY A 303 3.89 10.63 19.95
CA GLY A 303 5.18 11.22 19.62
C GLY A 303 5.30 12.71 19.96
N PRO A 304 6.42 13.36 19.61
CA PRO A 304 6.61 14.79 19.86
C PRO A 304 5.57 15.65 19.12
N THR A 305 5.05 16.68 19.78
CA THR A 305 4.00 17.56 19.22
C THR A 305 4.51 18.93 18.80
N THR A 306 5.81 19.20 19.03
CA THR A 306 6.44 20.48 18.71
C THR A 306 7.26 20.35 17.43
N CYS A 307 6.92 21.14 16.42
CA CYS A 307 7.65 21.21 15.17
C CYS A 307 8.99 21.94 15.30
N ALA A 308 9.96 21.54 14.49
CA ALA A 308 11.20 22.29 14.33
C ALA A 308 10.87 23.69 13.78
N SER A 309 11.55 24.72 14.28
CA SER A 309 11.40 26.07 13.71
C SER A 309 11.89 26.05 12.26
N PRO A 310 11.16 26.64 11.29
CA PRO A 310 10.05 27.60 11.43
C PRO A 310 8.62 27.01 11.36
N TYR A 311 8.47 25.67 11.34
CA TYR A 311 7.22 25.00 11.03
C TYR A 311 6.22 25.00 12.20
N THR A 312 4.95 24.80 11.87
CA THR A 312 3.83 24.74 12.82
C THR A 312 3.04 23.47 12.64
N CYS A 313 2.50 22.93 13.74
CA CYS A 313 1.66 21.73 13.65
C CYS A 313 0.32 22.11 13.04
N LYS A 314 0.10 21.72 11.77
CA LYS A 314 -1.12 21.98 11.01
C LYS A 314 -2.03 20.76 11.06
N ALA A 315 -3.33 21.01 11.18
CA ALA A 315 -4.34 19.97 11.00
C ALA A 315 -4.39 19.60 9.52
N ILE A 316 -4.11 18.34 9.19
CA ILE A 316 -4.19 17.82 7.83
C ILE A 316 -5.45 16.97 7.67
N SER A 317 -5.66 16.02 8.59
CA SER A 317 -6.87 15.20 8.67
C SER A 317 -7.33 15.08 10.13
N PRO A 318 -7.85 16.16 10.73
CA PRO A 318 -8.33 16.12 12.12
C PRO A 318 -9.58 15.22 12.25
N PRO A 319 -9.72 14.45 13.34
CA PRO A 319 -8.89 14.47 14.54
C PRO A 319 -7.66 13.54 14.47
N TYR A 320 -7.47 12.77 13.40
CA TYR A 320 -6.55 11.63 13.36
C TYR A 320 -5.10 11.97 12.97
N TYR A 321 -4.86 13.04 12.19
CA TYR A 321 -3.52 13.35 11.69
C TYR A 321 -3.23 14.86 11.57
N TYR A 322 -2.08 15.27 12.12
CA TYR A 322 -1.55 16.63 12.09
C TYR A 322 -0.07 16.58 11.72
N GLN A 323 0.40 17.53 10.90
CA GLN A 323 1.73 17.51 10.31
C GLN A 323 2.44 18.86 10.49
N CYS A 324 3.77 18.85 10.64
CA CYS A 324 4.58 20.06 10.67
C CYS A 324 4.72 20.69 9.28
N LEU A 325 4.18 21.90 9.09
CA LEU A 325 4.27 22.72 7.88
C LEU A 325 4.56 24.19 8.19
#